data_AF-A0A4S5CHK2-F1
#
_entry.id   AF-A0A4S5CHK2-F1
#
_cell.length_a   1.000
_cell.length_b   1.000
_cell.length_c   1.000
_cell.angle_alpha   90.00
_cell.angle_beta   90.00
_cell.angle_gamma   90.00
#
_symmetry.space_group_name_H-M   'P 1'
#
loop_
_entity.id
_entity.type
_entity.pdbx_description
1 polymer ?
#
loop_
_entity_poly.entity_id
_entity_poly.type
_entity_poly.pdbx_seq_one_letter_code
_entity_poly.pdbx_strand_id
1 'polypeptide(L)' 'EQYAARGQDWPAEAEEDFRAPIRERYEAQGSPYYSTARLWDDGVIDPRDTRTVLGLALSVAANAPMDPPGYGIFRM' A
#
# COMPACT_ATOMS: atom_id res chain seq x y z
N GLU A 1 0.94 23.97 12.11
CA GLU A 1 0.01 24.95 12.69
C GLU A 1 0.54 25.63 13.96
N GLN A 2 1.18 24.93 14.91
CA GLN A 2 1.62 25.54 16.18
C GLN A 2 2.69 26.65 16.06
N TYR A 3 3.73 26.50 15.23
CA TYR A 3 4.75 27.55 15.01
C TYR A 3 4.15 28.79 14.35
N ALA A 4 3.41 28.59 13.25
CA ALA A 4 2.71 29.66 12.55
C ALA A 4 1.70 30.40 13.45
N ALA A 5 0.96 29.68 14.31
CA ALA A 5 0.02 30.28 15.27
C ALA A 5 0.72 31.15 16.35
N ARG A 6 2.03 30.95 16.58
CA ARG A 6 2.86 31.76 17.48
C ARG A 6 3.66 32.85 16.74
N GLY A 7 3.43 33.03 15.43
CA GLY A 7 4.18 33.96 14.60
C GLY A 7 5.65 33.59 14.43
N GLN A 8 5.98 32.30 14.59
CA GLN A 8 7.34 31.78 14.47
C GLN A 8 7.47 30.96 13.20
N ASP A 9 8.61 31.09 12.52
CA ASP A 9 8.99 30.20 11.44
C ASP A 9 9.42 28.85 12.02
N TRP A 10 9.16 27.78 11.28
CA TRP A 10 9.58 26.44 11.68
C TRP A 10 11.08 26.27 11.40
N PRO A 11 11.93 26.05 12.42
CA PRO A 11 13.34 25.80 12.17
C PRO A 11 13.53 24.49 11.39
N ALA A 12 14.45 24.49 10.41
CA ALA A 12 14.68 23.34 9.55
C ALA A 12 15.10 22.08 10.32
N GLU A 13 15.92 22.20 11.35
CA GLU A 13 16.31 21.07 12.22
C GLU A 13 15.10 20.50 12.97
N ALA A 14 14.27 21.36 13.57
CA ALA A 14 13.04 20.95 14.23
C ALA A 14 12.01 20.34 13.25
N GLU A 15 12.05 20.74 11.98
CA GLU A 15 11.22 20.14 10.93
C GLU A 15 11.72 18.75 10.54
N GLU A 16 13.02 18.58 10.38
CA GLU A 16 13.62 17.29 10.08
C GLU A 16 13.45 16.30 11.25
N ASP A 17 13.66 16.73 12.50
CA ASP A 17 13.44 15.92 13.70
C ASP A 17 11.99 15.44 13.82
N PHE A 18 11.04 16.27 13.37
CA PHE A 18 9.63 15.90 13.34
C PHE A 18 9.31 14.92 12.19
N ARG A 19 9.87 15.14 11.00
CA ARG A 19 9.58 14.36 9.79
C ARG A 19 10.30 13.02 9.77
N ALA A 20 11.51 12.92 10.32
CA ALA A 20 12.33 11.71 10.35
C ALA A 20 11.59 10.48 10.90
N PRO A 21 11.02 10.50 12.13
CA PRO A 21 10.33 9.32 12.67
C PRO A 21 9.06 8.96 11.89
N ILE A 22 8.41 9.93 11.24
CA ILE A 22 7.26 9.66 10.37
C ILE A 22 7.73 8.90 9.12
N ARG A 23 8.79 9.36 8.45
CA ARG A 23 9.35 8.66 7.28
C ARG A 23 9.79 7.24 7.64
N GLU A 24 10.49 7.07 8.75
CA GLU A 24 10.91 5.75 9.24
C GLU A 24 9.73 4.82 9.51
N ARG A 25 8.65 5.35 10.10
CA ARG A 25 7.43 4.56 10.31
C ARG A 25 6.82 4.10 8.99
N TYR A 26 6.74 4.98 8.00
CA TYR A 26 6.21 4.63 6.68
C TYR A 26 7.10 3.63 5.95
N GLU A 27 8.42 3.74 6.06
CA GLU A 27 9.35 2.77 5.48
C GLU A 27 9.18 1.38 6.12
N ALA A 28 9.12 1.33 7.46
CA ALA A 28 8.94 0.08 8.18
C ALA A 28 7.58 -0.58 7.89
N GLN A 29 6.50 0.21 7.86
CA GLN A 29 5.13 -0.31 7.71
C GLN A 29 4.70 -0.47 6.23
N GLY A 30 5.39 0.22 5.31
CA GLY A 30 5.18 0.13 3.87
C GLY A 30 6.01 -0.95 3.19
N SER A 31 6.95 -1.57 3.90
CA SER A 31 7.75 -2.68 3.38
C SER A 31 6.86 -3.84 2.91
N PRO A 32 7.18 -4.50 1.77
CA PRO A 32 6.48 -5.70 1.32
C PRO A 32 6.41 -6.80 2.40
N TYR A 33 7.46 -6.91 3.22
CA TYR A 33 7.50 -7.89 4.32
C TYR A 33 6.55 -7.55 5.47
N TYR A 34 6.30 -6.26 5.71
CA TYR A 34 5.34 -5.84 6.73
C TYR A 34 3.90 -6.18 6.30
N SER A 35 3.61 -5.99 5.00
CA SER A 35 2.34 -6.33 4.35
C SER A 35 2.08 -7.84 4.38
N THR A 36 3.01 -8.65 3.87
CA THR A 36 2.81 -10.10 3.70
C THR A 36 2.73 -10.83 5.04
N ALA A 37 3.42 -10.35 6.08
CA ALA A 37 3.32 -10.87 7.44
C ALA A 37 1.92 -10.68 8.07
N ARG A 38 1.05 -9.86 7.45
CA ARG A 38 -0.32 -9.55 7.90
C ARG A 38 -1.40 -10.02 6.93
N LEU A 39 -1.01 -10.77 5.89
CA LEU A 39 -1.92 -11.27 4.86
C LEU A 39 -2.71 -10.15 4.16
N TRP A 40 -2.10 -8.98 4.02
CA TRP A 40 -2.67 -7.93 3.16
C TRP A 40 -2.47 -8.24 1.68
N ASP A 41 -1.53 -9.14 1.39
CA ASP A 41 -1.28 -9.79 0.11
C ASP A 41 -1.18 -11.31 0.33
N ASP A 42 -1.29 -12.06 -0.76
CA ASP A 42 -1.13 -13.53 -0.76
C ASP A 42 0.34 -13.97 -0.90
N GLY A 43 1.30 -13.04 -0.87
CA GLY A 43 2.73 -13.31 -0.97
C GLY A 43 3.51 -12.30 -1.81
N VAL A 44 4.76 -12.08 -1.43
CA VAL A 44 5.76 -11.37 -2.24
C VAL A 44 6.40 -12.35 -3.23
N ILE A 45 6.44 -11.99 -4.51
CA ILE A 45 6.99 -12.83 -5.58
C ILE A 45 8.21 -12.19 -6.24
N ASP A 46 9.07 -13.01 -6.85
CA ASP A 46 10.09 -12.52 -7.77
C ASP A 46 9.38 -11.85 -8.97
N PRO A 47 9.75 -10.61 -9.35
CA PRO A 47 9.12 -9.94 -10.49
C PRO A 47 9.15 -10.77 -11.79
N ARG A 48 10.16 -11.64 -11.98
CA ARG A 48 10.30 -12.53 -13.14
C ARG A 48 9.24 -13.64 -13.16
N ASP A 49 8.70 -14.01 -12.00
CA ASP A 49 7.71 -15.07 -11.85
C ASP A 49 6.27 -14.59 -12.06
N THR A 50 6.05 -13.28 -12.24
CA THR A 50 4.72 -12.68 -12.44
C THR A 50 3.88 -13.43 -13.47
N ARG A 51 4.44 -13.77 -14.64
CA ARG A 51 3.73 -14.51 -15.69
C ARG A 51 3.33 -15.92 -15.24
N THR A 52 4.23 -16.61 -14.54
CA THR A 52 4.02 -17.97 -14.06
C THR A 52 2.90 -17.99 -13.02
N VAL A 53 2.99 -17.11 -12.02
CA VAL A 53 2.02 -16.98 -10.93
C VAL A 53 0.63 -16.63 -11.48
N LEU A 54 0.53 -15.63 -12.36
CA LEU A 54 -0.74 -15.25 -12.98
C LEU A 54 -1.32 -16.38 -13.85
N GLY A 55 -0.48 -17.08 -14.62
CA GLY A 55 -0.92 -18.20 -15.45
C GLY A 55 -1.54 -19.32 -14.61
N LEU A 56 -0.91 -19.66 -13.49
CA LEU A 56 -1.44 -20.64 -12.54
C LEU A 56 -2.74 -20.14 -11.89
N ALA A 57 -2.78 -18.91 -11.38
CA ALA A 57 -3.96 -18.34 -10.73
C ALA A 57 -5.18 -18.32 -11.68
N LEU A 58 -4.99 -17.89 -12.94
CA LEU A 58 -6.05 -17.91 -13.95
C LEU A 58 -6.51 -19.33 -14.26
N SER A 59 -5.59 -20.30 -14.35
CA SER A 59 -5.97 -21.70 -14.59
C SER A 59 -6.82 -22.29 -13.47
N VAL A 60 -6.56 -21.88 -12.22
CA VAL A 60 -7.36 -22.27 -11.05
C VAL A 60 -8.73 -21.58 -11.10
N ALA A 61 -8.77 -20.27 -11.30
CA ALA A 61 -9.99 -19.47 -11.35
C ALA A 61 -10.96 -19.93 -12.46
N ALA A 62 -10.44 -20.45 -13.58
CA ALA A 62 -11.24 -20.94 -14.70
C ALA A 62 -12.11 -22.19 -14.39
N ASN A 63 -11.97 -22.79 -13.21
CA ASN A 63 -12.79 -23.93 -12.78
C ASN A 63 -14.11 -23.53 -12.11
N ALA A 64 -14.37 -22.23 -11.93
CA ALA A 64 -15.62 -21.72 -11.38
C ALA A 64 -16.49 -21.06 -12.48
N PRO A 65 -17.83 -21.13 -12.40
CA PRO A 65 -18.70 -20.39 -13.30
C PRO A 65 -18.52 -18.87 -13.14
N MET A 66 -18.65 -18.12 -14.23
CA MET A 66 -18.64 -16.66 -14.21
C MET A 66 -20.05 -16.11 -14.18
N ASP A 67 -20.39 -15.36 -13.13
CA ASP A 67 -21.66 -14.65 -13.04
C ASP A 67 -21.68 -13.43 -13.98
N PRO A 68 -22.85 -13.05 -14.53
CA PRO A 68 -22.96 -11.82 -15.30
C PRO A 68 -22.68 -10.59 -14.41
N PRO A 69 -22.07 -9.53 -14.95
CA PRO A 69 -21.75 -8.33 -14.17
C PRO A 69 -23.02 -7.62 -13.70
N GLY A 70 -23.04 -7.21 -12.43
CA GLY A 70 -24.05 -6.34 -11.84
C GLY A 70 -23.40 -5.15 -11.16
N TYR A 71 -23.79 -3.94 -11.54
CA TYR A 71 -23.22 -2.70 -11.00
C TYR A 71 -24.17 -2.03 -10.01
N GLY A 72 -23.61 -1.34 -9.02
CA GLY A 72 -24.37 -0.47 -8.10
C GLY A 72 -24.72 0.89 -8.72
N ILE A 73 -25.10 1.85 -7.88
CA ILE A 73 -25.43 3.22 -8.32
C ILE A 73 -24.14 3.98 -8.65
N PHE A 74 -24.06 4.53 -9.85
CA PHE A 74 -23.03 5.49 -10.22
C PHE A 74 -23.39 6.89 -9.72
N ARG A 75 -22.52 7.51 -8.91
CA ARG A 75 -22.62 8.92 -8.51
C ARG A 75 -21.91 9.78 -9.57
N MET A 76 -22.69 10.56 -10.32
CA MET A 76 -22.22 11.48 -11.36
C MET A 76 -21.82 12.84 -10.80
#